data_AF-A0A540WQS6-F1
#
_entry.id   AF-A0A540WQS6-F1
#
_cell.length_a   1.000
_cell.length_b   1.000
_cell.length_c   1.000
_cell.angle_alpha   90.00
_cell.angle_beta   90.00
_cell.angle_gamma   90.00
#
_symmetry.space_group_name_H-M   'P 1'
#
loop_
_entity.id
_entity.type
_entity.pdbx_description
1 polymer ?
#
loop_
_entity_poly.entity_id
_entity_poly.type
_entity_poly.pdbx_seq_one_letter_code
_entity_poly.pdbx_strand_id
1 'polypeptide(L)'
;MRWLIPAAGLVALSGCDVPSEFLQRMEHQAKYEYYEASDFWADGRAMRTPPAGTVPRERFDKLPELKDPVARQTALSGRANGQPVATIPVTVDQGLLSLGQKKYNIVCSQCHGVLGDGNSVVAENMALRLPPSLLELESKAAGHFYTAINEGYGVMPSFSGELDVRERWAVVAYVRALQEARNTRTGGQQPVPQENR
;
A
#
# COMPACT_ATOMS: atom_id res chain seq x y z
N MET A 1 -50.54 37.07 -26.15
CA MET A 1 -49.57 38.10 -25.71
C MET A 1 -49.20 38.05 -24.22
N ARG A 2 -50.09 37.63 -23.30
CA ARG A 2 -49.88 37.72 -21.83
C ARG A 2 -48.99 36.62 -21.19
N TRP A 3 -48.52 35.65 -21.98
CA TRP A 3 -47.65 34.55 -21.52
C TRP A 3 -46.18 34.67 -21.99
N LEU A 4 -45.86 35.68 -22.82
CA LEU A 4 -44.49 35.88 -23.33
C LEU A 4 -43.57 36.58 -22.31
N ILE A 5 -44.14 37.33 -21.37
CA ILE A 5 -43.41 38.07 -20.33
C ILE A 5 -42.82 37.14 -19.25
N PRO A 6 -43.55 36.15 -18.68
CA PRO A 6 -42.96 35.25 -17.70
C PRO A 6 -41.93 34.28 -18.32
N ALA A 7 -42.08 33.92 -19.59
CA ALA A 7 -41.12 33.07 -20.31
C ALA A 7 -39.77 33.79 -20.55
N ALA A 8 -39.79 35.09 -20.86
CA ALA A 8 -38.57 35.89 -20.99
C ALA A 8 -37.85 36.09 -19.64
N GLY A 9 -38.59 36.19 -18.53
CA GLY A 9 -38.02 36.29 -17.19
C GLY A 9 -37.30 35.03 -16.72
N LEU A 10 -37.79 33.84 -17.10
CA LEU A 10 -37.15 32.56 -16.76
C LEU A 10 -35.86 32.30 -17.55
N VAL A 11 -35.78 32.76 -18.81
CA VAL A 11 -34.57 32.66 -19.64
C VAL A 11 -33.47 33.63 -19.18
N ALA A 12 -33.84 34.77 -18.57
CA ALA A 12 -32.87 35.70 -17.97
C ALA A 12 -32.21 35.15 -16.69
N LEU A 13 -32.83 34.17 -16.01
CA LEU A 13 -32.30 33.52 -14.81
C LEU A 13 -31.38 32.32 -15.12
N SER A 14 -31.35 31.82 -16.35
CA SER A 14 -30.39 30.79 -16.79
C SER A 14 -29.01 31.34 -17.17
N GLY A 15 -28.77 32.65 -17.01
CA GLY A 15 -27.50 33.33 -17.28
C GLY A 15 -26.49 33.33 -16.12
N CYS A 16 -26.65 32.47 -15.11
CA CYS A 16 -25.71 32.34 -13.99
C CYS A 16 -24.48 31.48 -14.32
N ASP A 17 -24.15 31.27 -15.59
CA ASP A 17 -22.83 30.78 -15.96
C ASP A 17 -21.93 32.01 -16.16
N VAL A 18 -21.53 32.62 -15.04
CA VAL A 18 -20.44 33.59 -15.06
C VAL A 18 -19.19 32.71 -15.03
N PRO A 19 -18.44 32.53 -16.14
CA PRO A 19 -17.13 31.90 -16.09
C PRO A 19 -16.27 32.86 -15.27
N SER A 20 -16.26 32.67 -13.97
CA SER A 20 -15.87 33.71 -13.05
C SER A 20 -14.36 33.70 -12.85
N GLU A 21 -13.58 33.60 -13.92
CA GLU A 21 -12.12 33.85 -13.95
C GLU A 21 -11.76 35.11 -13.14
N PHE A 22 -12.65 36.12 -13.11
CA PHE A 22 -12.51 37.32 -12.30
C PHE A 22 -12.67 37.12 -10.78
N LEU A 23 -13.55 36.21 -10.33
CA LEU A 23 -13.78 35.88 -8.91
C LEU A 23 -13.02 34.62 -8.45
N GLN A 24 -12.55 33.80 -9.40
CA GLN A 24 -11.83 32.53 -9.23
C GLN A 24 -10.32 32.68 -9.48
N ARG A 25 -9.77 33.89 -9.33
CA ARG A 25 -8.33 34.19 -9.54
C ARG A 25 -7.37 33.38 -8.65
N MET A 26 -7.90 32.62 -7.69
CA MET A 26 -7.15 31.75 -6.79
C MET A 26 -7.59 30.28 -6.87
N GLU A 27 -8.52 29.92 -7.76
CA GLU A 27 -8.87 28.53 -8.04
C GLU A 27 -7.72 27.84 -8.78
N HIS A 28 -7.21 28.50 -9.82
CA HIS A 28 -5.97 28.12 -10.49
C HIS A 28 -4.85 29.06 -10.04
N GLN A 29 -3.93 28.52 -9.25
CA GLN A 29 -2.80 29.27 -8.69
C GLN A 29 -1.56 29.03 -9.55
N ALA A 30 -0.66 30.02 -9.63
CA ALA A 30 0.62 29.89 -10.33
C ALA A 30 1.66 29.07 -9.51
N LYS A 31 1.27 27.87 -9.08
CA LYS A 31 2.08 26.88 -8.37
C LYS A 31 1.61 25.49 -8.84
N TYR A 32 2.48 24.49 -8.72
CA TYR A 32 2.06 23.12 -8.98
C TYR A 32 1.59 22.41 -7.72
N GLU A 33 0.47 21.72 -7.81
CA GLU A 33 -0.03 20.77 -6.81
C GLU A 33 0.47 19.35 -7.07
N TYR A 34 0.25 18.45 -6.11
CA TYR A 34 0.56 17.04 -6.27
C TYR A 34 -0.26 16.44 -7.43
N TYR A 35 0.42 15.71 -8.32
CA TYR A 35 -0.16 15.08 -9.52
C TYR A 35 -0.72 16.06 -10.57
N GLU A 36 -0.35 17.34 -10.51
CA GLU A 36 -0.68 18.29 -11.56
C GLU A 36 0.18 18.06 -12.82
N ALA A 37 -0.41 18.35 -13.98
CA ALA A 37 0.30 18.40 -15.25
C ALA A 37 1.29 19.58 -15.27
N SER A 38 2.40 19.44 -15.98
CA SER A 38 3.37 20.52 -16.16
C SER A 38 3.80 20.61 -17.61
N ASP A 39 3.68 21.80 -18.20
CA ASP A 39 4.15 22.08 -19.55
C ASP A 39 5.66 22.34 -19.63
N PHE A 40 6.34 22.43 -18.49
CA PHE A 40 7.78 22.70 -18.43
C PHE A 40 8.63 21.45 -18.69
N TRP A 41 8.17 20.28 -18.26
CA TRP A 41 8.91 19.03 -18.38
C TRP A 41 8.39 18.17 -19.53
N ALA A 42 9.29 17.50 -20.24
CA ALA A 42 8.93 16.67 -21.41
C ALA A 42 7.99 15.50 -21.09
N ASP A 43 7.95 15.05 -19.83
CA ASP A 43 7.06 13.97 -19.36
C ASP A 43 5.72 14.48 -18.86
N GLY A 44 5.46 15.79 -18.90
CA GLY A 44 4.19 16.39 -18.49
C GLY A 44 3.94 16.37 -16.99
N ARG A 45 4.91 15.97 -16.15
CA ARG A 45 4.70 15.74 -14.72
C ARG A 45 5.30 16.88 -13.88
N ALA A 46 4.48 17.50 -13.03
CA ALA A 46 5.00 18.40 -11.99
C ALA A 46 5.85 17.65 -10.94
N MET A 47 5.44 16.43 -10.58
CA MET A 47 6.15 15.58 -9.63
C MET A 47 7.46 15.04 -10.22
N ARG A 48 8.60 15.42 -9.62
CA ARG A 48 9.93 14.96 -10.05
C ARG A 48 10.42 13.80 -9.20
N THR A 49 11.05 12.83 -9.85
CA THR A 49 11.76 11.75 -9.16
C THR A 49 13.03 12.31 -8.51
N PRO A 50 13.26 12.11 -7.21
CA PRO A 50 14.50 12.51 -6.56
C PRO A 50 15.72 11.83 -7.22
N PRO A 51 16.90 12.46 -7.22
CA PRO A 51 18.13 11.82 -7.69
C PRO A 51 18.41 10.49 -6.98
N ALA A 52 18.98 9.53 -7.70
CA ALA A 52 19.32 8.23 -7.15
C ALA A 52 20.26 8.36 -5.93
N GLY A 53 20.01 7.57 -4.88
CA GLY A 53 20.79 7.60 -3.64
C GLY A 53 20.38 8.68 -2.63
N THR A 54 19.37 9.51 -2.94
CA THR A 54 18.87 10.51 -1.98
C THR A 54 18.22 9.84 -0.77
N VAL A 55 18.60 10.28 0.44
CA VAL A 55 18.03 9.80 1.71
C VAL A 55 17.26 10.93 2.40
N PRO A 56 15.95 10.78 2.66
CA PRO A 56 15.17 11.80 3.38
C PRO A 56 15.55 11.84 4.87
N ARG A 57 15.61 13.04 5.44
CA ARG A 57 15.93 13.28 6.86
C ARG A 57 14.87 12.70 7.80
N GLU A 58 13.61 13.07 7.56
CA GLU A 58 12.46 12.81 8.45
C GLU A 58 11.99 11.33 8.44
N ARG A 59 12.53 10.49 7.55
CA ARG A 59 12.17 9.06 7.49
C ARG A 59 12.51 8.31 8.78
N PHE A 60 13.48 8.82 9.55
CA PHE A 60 14.00 8.14 10.74
C PHE A 60 13.40 8.66 12.05
N ASP A 61 12.76 9.84 12.04
CA ASP A 61 12.24 10.44 13.27
C ASP A 61 11.01 9.68 13.82
N LYS A 62 10.27 8.99 12.95
CA LYS A 62 9.06 8.24 13.31
C LYS A 62 9.30 6.77 13.68
N LEU A 63 10.53 6.27 13.57
CA LEU A 63 10.87 4.87 13.84
C LEU A 63 12.05 4.81 14.81
N PRO A 64 11.80 4.84 16.13
CA PRO A 64 12.85 4.81 17.15
C PRO A 64 13.78 3.61 17.02
N GLU A 65 13.27 2.49 16.50
CA GLU A 65 14.02 1.26 16.24
C GLU A 65 15.09 1.43 15.14
N LEU A 66 14.96 2.47 14.32
CA LEU A 66 15.91 2.82 13.25
C LEU A 66 16.97 3.86 13.68
N LYS A 67 17.07 4.21 14.97
CA LYS A 67 18.09 5.14 15.47
C LYS A 67 19.49 4.52 15.45
N ASP A 68 19.60 3.22 15.72
CA ASP A 68 20.86 2.49 15.57
C ASP A 68 21.15 2.22 14.07
N PRO A 69 22.33 2.57 13.54
CA PRO A 69 22.63 2.41 12.11
C PRO A 69 22.54 0.97 11.60
N VAL A 70 22.86 -0.03 12.42
CA VAL A 70 22.84 -1.44 12.04
C VAL A 70 21.41 -1.96 12.07
N ALA A 71 20.68 -1.74 13.15
CA ALA A 71 19.26 -2.05 13.28
C ALA A 71 18.44 -1.38 12.16
N ARG A 72 18.81 -0.15 11.81
CA ARG A 72 18.23 0.59 10.69
C ARG A 72 18.43 -0.13 9.37
N GLN A 73 19.66 -0.47 9.02
CA GLN A 73 19.94 -1.17 7.77
C GLN A 73 19.17 -2.49 7.68
N THR A 74 19.11 -3.21 8.81
CA THR A 74 18.37 -4.45 8.93
C THR A 74 16.87 -4.27 8.71
N ALA A 75 16.25 -3.31 9.38
CA ALA A 75 14.82 -3.07 9.23
C ALA A 75 14.45 -2.47 7.87
N LEU A 76 15.32 -1.67 7.24
CA LEU A 76 15.06 -1.11 5.90
C LEU A 76 15.14 -2.15 4.78
N SER A 77 16.04 -3.13 4.91
CA SER A 77 16.34 -4.10 3.84
C SER A 77 15.81 -5.51 4.11
N GLY A 78 15.40 -5.82 5.35
CA GLY A 78 15.11 -7.19 5.78
C GLY A 78 16.33 -8.08 5.86
N ARG A 79 17.55 -7.53 5.81
CA ARG A 79 18.80 -8.30 5.76
C ARG A 79 19.83 -7.81 6.77
N ALA A 80 20.61 -8.74 7.31
CA ALA A 80 21.82 -8.48 8.08
C ALA A 80 22.99 -9.18 7.38
N ASN A 81 24.07 -8.45 7.09
CA ASN A 81 25.23 -8.97 6.35
C ASN A 81 24.87 -9.67 5.02
N GLY A 82 23.90 -9.11 4.30
CA GLY A 82 23.40 -9.65 3.03
C GLY A 82 22.44 -10.85 3.15
N GLN A 83 22.22 -11.37 4.35
CA GLN A 83 21.33 -12.51 4.59
C GLN A 83 19.98 -12.07 5.16
N PRO A 84 18.86 -12.68 4.75
CA PRO A 84 17.55 -12.40 5.34
C PRO A 84 17.55 -12.63 6.86
N VAL A 85 17.03 -11.66 7.61
CA VAL A 85 16.94 -11.83 9.07
C VAL A 85 15.89 -12.85 9.46
N ALA A 86 16.23 -13.70 10.44
CA ALA A 86 15.34 -14.77 10.90
C ALA A 86 14.07 -14.21 11.56
N THR A 87 14.23 -13.16 12.38
CA THR A 87 13.18 -12.57 13.22
C THR A 87 12.79 -11.17 12.75
N ILE A 88 11.64 -10.70 13.23
CA ILE A 88 11.14 -9.35 12.98
C ILE A 88 11.94 -8.37 13.87
N PRO A 89 12.62 -7.35 13.31
CA PRO A 89 13.51 -6.46 14.05
C PRO A 89 12.78 -5.28 14.74
N VAL A 90 11.44 -5.29 14.74
CA VAL A 90 10.60 -4.28 15.40
C VAL A 90 9.75 -4.94 16.48
N THR A 91 9.32 -4.16 17.47
CA THR A 91 8.45 -4.64 18.54
C THR A 91 7.12 -5.13 17.96
N VAL A 92 6.81 -6.42 18.17
CA VAL A 92 5.52 -7.02 17.77
C VAL A 92 4.54 -6.88 18.92
N ASP A 93 3.69 -5.88 18.84
CA ASP A 93 2.56 -5.65 19.76
C ASP A 93 1.20 -5.82 19.04
N GLN A 94 0.11 -5.72 19.79
CA GLN A 94 -1.24 -5.82 19.23
C GLN A 94 -1.51 -4.75 18.16
N GLY A 95 -0.96 -3.55 18.33
CA GLY A 95 -1.12 -2.46 17.37
C GLY A 95 -0.43 -2.74 16.03
N LEU A 96 0.76 -3.33 16.07
CA LEU A 96 1.49 -3.79 14.90
C LEU A 96 0.73 -4.94 14.21
N LEU A 97 0.23 -5.92 14.96
CA LEU A 97 -0.54 -7.03 14.39
C LEU A 97 -1.84 -6.55 13.73
N SER A 98 -2.58 -5.64 14.37
CA SER A 98 -3.80 -5.05 13.78
C SER A 98 -3.49 -4.21 12.53
N LEU A 99 -2.40 -3.44 12.54
CA LEU A 99 -1.93 -2.74 11.33
C LEU A 99 -1.57 -3.75 10.22
N GLY A 100 -0.88 -4.82 10.57
CA GLY A 100 -0.47 -5.88 9.67
C GLY A 100 -1.66 -6.55 9.00
N GLN A 101 -2.67 -6.94 9.78
CA GLN A 101 -3.93 -7.48 9.28
C GLN A 101 -4.61 -6.51 8.31
N LYS A 102 -4.75 -5.25 8.71
CA LYS A 102 -5.37 -4.22 7.85
C LYS A 102 -4.65 -4.10 6.52
N LYS A 103 -3.32 -3.97 6.54
CA LYS A 103 -2.51 -3.81 5.31
C LYS A 103 -2.48 -5.07 4.47
N TYR A 104 -2.42 -6.24 5.10
CA TYR A 104 -2.52 -7.52 4.42
C TYR A 104 -3.85 -7.65 3.66
N ASN A 105 -4.97 -7.35 4.32
CA ASN A 105 -6.30 -7.44 3.70
C ASN A 105 -6.51 -6.42 2.56
N ILE A 106 -5.79 -5.30 2.57
CA ILE A 106 -5.89 -4.28 1.51
C ILE A 106 -5.01 -4.65 0.31
N VAL A 107 -3.79 -5.13 0.57
CA VAL A 107 -2.72 -5.22 -0.45
C VAL A 107 -2.43 -6.67 -0.85
N CYS A 108 -2.39 -7.59 0.12
CA CYS A 108 -1.82 -8.92 -0.06
C CYS A 108 -2.87 -10.00 -0.31
N SER A 109 -4.01 -9.95 0.39
CA SER A 109 -5.07 -10.97 0.32
C SER A 109 -5.70 -11.09 -1.06
N GLN A 110 -5.61 -10.02 -1.85
CA GLN A 110 -6.18 -10.00 -3.20
C GLN A 110 -5.55 -11.06 -4.10
N CYS A 111 -4.26 -11.38 -3.87
CA CYS A 111 -3.55 -12.44 -4.59
C CYS A 111 -3.29 -13.66 -3.70
N HIS A 112 -2.95 -13.46 -2.42
CA HIS A 112 -2.57 -14.57 -1.53
C HIS A 112 -3.73 -15.18 -0.73
N GLY A 113 -4.97 -14.71 -0.95
CA GLY A 113 -6.15 -15.12 -0.20
C GLY A 113 -6.23 -14.50 1.19
N VAL A 114 -7.43 -14.40 1.77
CA VAL A 114 -7.60 -13.83 3.13
C VAL A 114 -6.93 -14.71 4.19
N LEU A 115 -6.85 -16.02 3.94
CA LEU A 115 -6.23 -16.99 4.83
C LEU A 115 -4.73 -17.18 4.56
N GLY A 116 -4.17 -16.56 3.52
CA GLY A 116 -2.78 -16.77 3.10
C GLY A 116 -2.52 -18.10 2.40
N ASP A 117 -3.56 -18.79 1.94
CA ASP A 117 -3.50 -20.09 1.27
C ASP A 117 -3.22 -19.99 -0.24
N GLY A 118 -3.11 -18.78 -0.78
CA GLY A 118 -2.90 -18.56 -2.22
C GLY A 118 -4.20 -18.58 -3.03
N ASN A 119 -5.36 -18.77 -2.38
CA ASN A 119 -6.65 -18.87 -3.05
C ASN A 119 -7.35 -17.50 -3.06
N SER A 120 -7.50 -16.93 -4.25
CA SER A 120 -8.20 -15.67 -4.46
C SER A 120 -8.69 -15.56 -5.89
N VAL A 121 -9.71 -14.74 -6.13
CA VAL A 121 -10.23 -14.48 -7.48
C VAL A 121 -9.12 -13.94 -8.40
N VAL A 122 -8.21 -13.10 -7.89
CA VAL A 122 -7.08 -12.63 -8.71
C VAL A 122 -6.14 -13.79 -9.05
N ALA A 123 -5.78 -14.63 -8.06
CA ALA A 123 -4.92 -15.78 -8.30
C ALA A 123 -5.50 -16.74 -9.35
N GLU A 124 -6.80 -17.02 -9.31
CA GLU A 124 -7.50 -17.86 -10.30
C GLU A 124 -7.40 -17.33 -11.73
N ASN A 125 -7.26 -16.00 -11.88
CA ASN A 125 -7.14 -15.33 -13.16
C ASN A 125 -5.67 -15.03 -13.56
N MET A 126 -4.68 -15.45 -12.77
CA MET A 126 -3.26 -15.28 -13.09
C MET A 126 -2.74 -16.42 -13.98
N ALA A 127 -2.42 -16.10 -15.23
CA ALA A 127 -1.98 -17.10 -16.21
C ALA A 127 -0.49 -17.50 -16.12
N LEU A 128 0.39 -16.61 -15.63
CA LEU A 128 1.83 -16.83 -15.67
C LEU A 128 2.35 -17.64 -14.48
N ARG A 129 1.95 -17.26 -13.27
CA ARG A 129 2.40 -17.89 -12.03
C ARG A 129 1.41 -17.60 -10.92
N LEU A 130 0.96 -18.66 -10.25
CA LEU A 130 0.09 -18.54 -9.09
C LEU A 130 0.88 -18.02 -7.88
N PRO A 131 0.28 -17.14 -7.06
CA PRO A 131 0.83 -16.77 -5.77
C PRO A 131 1.00 -18.03 -4.90
N PRO A 132 2.15 -18.24 -4.24
CA PRO A 132 2.31 -19.36 -3.33
C PRO A 132 1.39 -19.20 -2.11
N SER A 133 1.01 -20.34 -1.52
CA SER A 133 0.48 -20.37 -0.16
C SER A 133 1.55 -19.88 0.81
N LEU A 134 1.26 -18.78 1.50
CA LEU A 134 2.15 -18.24 2.53
C LEU A 134 2.22 -19.17 3.74
N LEU A 135 1.21 -20.00 3.94
CA LEU A 135 1.15 -21.00 5.02
C LEU A 135 2.16 -22.13 4.83
N GLU A 136 2.62 -22.39 3.61
CA GLU A 136 3.63 -23.41 3.29
C GLU A 136 5.07 -22.87 3.32
N LEU A 137 5.23 -21.56 3.49
CA LEU A 137 6.52 -20.87 3.49
C LEU A 137 7.06 -20.57 4.91
N GLU A 138 6.56 -21.27 5.93
CA GLU A 138 6.92 -21.02 7.33
C GLU A 138 8.42 -21.13 7.61
N SER A 139 9.11 -22.03 6.90
CA SER A 139 10.57 -22.24 6.99
C SER A 139 11.40 -21.07 6.44
N LYS A 140 10.81 -20.14 5.67
CA LYS A 140 11.51 -18.95 5.19
C LYS A 140 11.74 -17.98 6.34
N ALA A 141 12.85 -17.24 6.31
CA ALA A 141 13.17 -16.21 7.31
C ALA A 141 12.20 -15.02 7.24
N ALA A 142 11.99 -14.29 8.34
CA ALA A 142 11.11 -13.10 8.33
C ALA A 142 11.55 -12.05 7.28
N GLY A 143 12.86 -11.86 7.15
CA GLY A 143 13.47 -10.98 6.16
C GLY A 143 13.20 -11.39 4.71
N HIS A 144 12.88 -12.66 4.43
CA HIS A 144 12.49 -13.10 3.08
C HIS A 144 11.17 -12.47 2.66
N PHE A 145 10.17 -12.50 3.53
CA PHE A 145 8.87 -11.86 3.28
C PHE A 145 9.01 -10.35 3.15
N TYR A 146 9.75 -9.71 4.07
CA TYR A 146 9.99 -8.27 3.99
C TYR A 146 10.65 -7.88 2.67
N THR A 147 11.67 -8.63 2.25
CA THR A 147 12.38 -8.41 0.99
C THR A 147 11.44 -8.55 -0.21
N ALA A 148 10.62 -9.61 -0.25
CA ALA A 148 9.67 -9.83 -1.33
C ALA A 148 8.66 -8.67 -1.45
N ILE A 149 8.21 -8.11 -0.32
CA ILE A 149 7.34 -6.93 -0.30
C ILE A 149 8.09 -5.68 -0.77
N ASN A 150 9.35 -5.49 -0.33
CA ASN A 150 10.14 -4.30 -0.62
C ASN A 150 10.66 -4.25 -2.06
N GLU A 151 11.15 -5.38 -2.59
CA GLU A 151 11.86 -5.46 -3.88
C GLU A 151 11.01 -6.10 -4.97
N GLY A 152 9.94 -6.81 -4.60
CA GLY A 152 9.23 -7.72 -5.49
C GLY A 152 9.86 -9.13 -5.48
N TYR A 153 9.14 -10.10 -6.06
CA TYR A 153 9.63 -11.48 -6.18
C TYR A 153 9.00 -12.20 -7.38
N GLY A 154 9.80 -12.55 -8.39
CA GLY A 154 9.30 -13.17 -9.61
C GLY A 154 8.33 -12.23 -10.35
N VAL A 155 7.04 -12.61 -10.39
CA VAL A 155 5.97 -11.78 -10.98
C VAL A 155 5.29 -10.87 -9.96
N MET A 156 5.61 -11.01 -8.67
CA MET A 156 5.08 -10.12 -7.62
C MET A 156 5.80 -8.77 -7.71
N PRO A 157 5.06 -7.65 -7.89
CA PRO A 157 5.67 -6.32 -7.93
C PRO A 157 6.22 -5.90 -6.56
N SER A 158 7.06 -4.87 -6.56
CA SER A 158 7.42 -4.17 -5.32
C SER A 158 6.19 -3.41 -4.79
N PHE A 159 5.97 -3.47 -3.48
CA PHE A 159 4.98 -2.66 -2.77
C PHE A 159 5.64 -1.58 -1.92
N SER A 160 6.87 -1.18 -2.29
CA SER A 160 7.63 -0.19 -1.52
C SER A 160 7.10 1.24 -1.65
N GLY A 161 6.32 1.53 -2.70
CA GLY A 161 5.64 2.81 -2.90
C GLY A 161 4.35 2.94 -2.09
N GLU A 162 3.70 1.83 -1.78
CA GLU A 162 2.39 1.74 -1.15
C GLU A 162 2.46 1.51 0.36
N LEU A 163 3.51 0.78 0.81
CA LEU A 163 3.71 0.44 2.21
C LEU A 163 4.99 1.07 2.74
N ASP A 164 4.90 1.74 3.89
CA ASP A 164 6.08 2.19 4.61
C ASP A 164 6.83 1.02 5.30
N VAL A 165 8.00 1.30 5.85
CA VAL A 165 8.86 0.28 6.49
C VAL A 165 8.16 -0.45 7.64
N ARG A 166 7.41 0.27 8.47
CA ARG A 166 6.69 -0.30 9.62
C ARG A 166 5.52 -1.14 9.14
N GLU A 167 4.80 -0.67 8.14
CA GLU A 167 3.67 -1.39 7.53
C GLU A 167 4.12 -2.71 6.90
N ARG A 168 5.28 -2.75 6.24
CA ARG A 168 5.85 -3.99 5.70
C ARG A 168 6.17 -4.99 6.80
N TRP A 169 6.83 -4.57 7.88
CA TRP A 169 7.08 -5.45 9.03
C TRP A 169 5.79 -5.89 9.74
N ALA A 170 4.79 -5.03 9.79
CA ALA A 170 3.47 -5.36 10.31
C ALA A 170 2.81 -6.47 9.48
N VAL A 171 2.86 -6.39 8.15
CA VAL A 171 2.38 -7.46 7.26
C VAL A 171 3.15 -8.76 7.50
N VAL A 172 4.48 -8.72 7.63
CA VAL A 172 5.28 -9.91 7.96
C VAL A 172 4.84 -10.51 9.30
N ALA A 173 4.61 -9.69 10.32
CA ALA A 173 4.11 -10.14 11.63
C ALA A 173 2.75 -10.83 11.51
N TYR A 174 1.83 -10.27 10.72
CA TYR A 174 0.52 -10.87 10.49
C TYR A 174 0.61 -12.20 9.71
N VAL A 175 1.49 -12.31 8.71
CA VAL A 175 1.74 -13.58 8.01
C VAL A 175 2.25 -14.66 8.98
N ARG A 176 3.13 -14.29 9.93
CA ARG A 176 3.55 -15.23 11.00
C ARG A 176 2.40 -15.64 11.90
N ALA A 177 1.53 -14.70 12.26
CA ALA A 177 0.34 -15.03 13.05
C ALA A 177 -0.61 -15.98 12.30
N LEU A 178 -0.77 -15.84 10.97
CA LEU A 178 -1.55 -16.77 10.15
C LEU A 178 -0.94 -18.18 10.12
N GLN A 179 0.39 -18.28 9.99
CA GLN A 179 1.12 -19.55 10.04
C GLN A 179 0.92 -20.25 11.40
N GLU A 180 1.09 -19.52 12.50
CA GLU A 180 0.86 -20.04 13.85
C GLU A 180 -0.61 -20.47 14.07
N ALA A 181 -1.56 -19.67 13.59
CA ALA A 181 -2.98 -19.99 13.67
C ALA A 181 -3.35 -21.26 12.87
N ARG A 182 -2.66 -21.57 11.78
CA ARG A 182 -2.84 -22.83 11.05
C ARG A 182 -2.28 -24.02 11.83
N ASN A 183 -1.10 -23.86 12.44
CA ASN A 183 -0.45 -24.95 13.17
C ASN A 183 -1.26 -25.36 14.40
N THR A 184 -1.81 -24.39 15.13
CA THR A 184 -2.74 -24.63 16.25
C THR A 184 -4.05 -25.30 15.80
N ARG A 185 -4.55 -24.98 14.61
CA ARG A 185 -5.76 -25.60 14.01
C ARG A 185 -5.53 -26.96 13.38
N THR A 186 -4.33 -27.28 12.90
CA THR A 186 -4.04 -28.63 12.39
C THR A 186 -4.04 -29.66 13.54
N GLY A 187 -3.84 -29.22 14.78
CA GLY A 187 -4.08 -30.00 16.00
C GLY A 187 -5.55 -30.04 16.47
N GLY A 188 -6.47 -29.33 15.82
CA GLY A 188 -7.89 -29.24 16.19
C GLY A 188 -8.79 -28.88 15.00
N GLN A 189 -9.51 -29.88 14.49
CA GLN A 189 -10.48 -29.84 13.38
C GLN A 189 -11.08 -28.45 13.07
N GLN A 190 -10.86 -27.92 11.86
CA GLN A 190 -11.49 -26.68 11.42
C GLN A 190 -12.96 -26.89 11.01
N PRO A 191 -13.91 -26.04 11.45
CA PRO A 191 -15.10 -25.76 10.69
C PRO A 191 -14.76 -24.89 9.48
N VAL A 192 -15.38 -25.22 8.35
CA VAL A 192 -15.26 -24.52 7.06
C VAL A 192 -15.71 -23.06 7.23
N PRO A 193 -14.93 -22.04 6.82
CA PRO A 193 -15.38 -20.66 6.86
C PRO A 193 -16.62 -20.48 5.99
N GLN A 194 -17.70 -19.95 6.56
CA GLN A 194 -18.82 -19.45 5.78
C GLN A 194 -18.33 -18.26 4.97
N GLU A 195 -18.23 -18.47 3.67
CA GLU A 195 -18.02 -17.43 2.69
C GLU A 195 -19.16 -16.41 2.80
N ASN A 196 -18.80 -15.14 3.01
CA ASN A 196 -19.74 -14.03 3.01
C ASN A 196 -20.34 -13.91 1.59
N ARG A 197 -21.53 -14.49 1.42
CA ARG A 197 -22.46 -14.16 0.34
C ARG A 197 -23.15 -12.83 0.64
#